data_AF-A0A7S7ZGT4-F1
#
_entry.id   AF-A0A7S7ZGT4-F1
#
_cell.length_a   1.000
_cell.length_b   1.000
_cell.length_c   1.000
_cell.angle_alpha   90.00
_cell.angle_beta   90.00
_cell.angle_gamma   90.00
#
_symmetry.space_group_name_H-M   'P 1'
#
loop_
_entity.id
_entity.type
_entity.pdbx_description
1 polymer ?
#
loop_
_entity_poly.entity_id
_entity_poly.type
_entity_poly.pdbx_seq_one_letter_code
_entity_poly.pdbx_strand_id
1 'polypeptide(L)' 'MRRPLSPRIEVFAGAGRKRWPDELKAQIAAESLELGAVVTDVARRHGCRPQHA' A
#
# COMPACT_ATOMS: atom_id res chain seq x y z
N MET A 1 -36.52 -6.76 8.16
CA MET A 1 -35.18 -7.39 8.05
C MET A 1 -34.13 -6.34 8.40
N ARG A 2 -33.24 -6.58 9.37
CA ARG A 2 -32.23 -5.60 9.82
C ARG A 2 -30.99 -5.73 8.93
N ARG A 3 -30.57 -4.63 8.29
CA ARG A 3 -29.33 -4.56 7.50
C ARG A 3 -28.13 -4.79 8.44
N PRO A 4 -27.20 -5.71 8.16
CA PRO A 4 -26.03 -5.89 9.01
C PRO A 4 -25.21 -4.59 8.99
N LEU A 5 -24.93 -4.05 10.18
CA LEU A 5 -24.01 -2.93 10.35
C LEU A 5 -22.63 -3.47 9.99
N SER A 6 -22.00 -2.93 8.93
CA SER A 6 -20.64 -3.31 8.56
C SER A 6 -19.70 -3.06 9.75
N PRO A 7 -18.82 -4.01 10.11
CA PRO A 7 -17.93 -3.83 11.24
C PRO A 7 -17.03 -2.61 11.00
N ARG A 8 -16.83 -1.82 12.06
CA ARG A 8 -15.96 -0.64 12.04
C ARG A 8 -14.54 -1.09 11.78
N ILE A 9 -13.87 -0.50 10.78
CA ILE A 9 -12.46 -0.76 10.50
C ILE A 9 -11.62 0.03 11.51
N GLU A 10 -10.95 -0.66 12.41
CA GLU A 10 -9.96 -0.06 13.30
C GLU A 10 -8.60 0.03 12.58
N VAL A 11 -8.13 1.26 12.37
CA VAL A 11 -6.84 1.53 11.73
C VAL A 11 -5.75 1.56 12.80
N PHE A 12 -5.03 0.45 12.97
CA PHE A 12 -3.85 0.40 13.83
C PHE A 12 -2.66 1.06 13.13
N ALA A 13 -2.35 2.30 13.50
CA ALA A 13 -1.10 2.97 13.15
C ALA A 13 0.07 2.46 14.03
N GLY A 14 0.28 1.15 14.07
CA GLY A 14 1.24 0.51 14.98
C GLY A 14 2.71 0.73 14.57
N ALA A 15 3.59 0.82 15.58
CA ALA A 15 5.06 0.92 15.51
C ALA A 15 5.78 -0.21 14.73
N GLY A 16 5.04 -1.20 14.21
CA GLY A 16 5.55 -2.33 13.42
C GLY A 16 5.35 -2.21 11.90
N ARG A 17 4.76 -1.11 11.38
CA ARG A 17 4.69 -0.89 9.93
C ARG A 17 6.00 -0.28 9.45
N LYS A 18 6.61 -0.86 8.41
CA LYS A 18 7.77 -0.27 7.71
C LYS A 18 7.49 1.20 7.43
N ARG A 19 8.30 2.10 8.00
CA ARG A 19 8.23 3.52 7.67
C ARG A 19 9.04 3.76 6.41
N TRP A 20 8.38 4.28 5.39
CA TRP A 20 9.02 4.64 4.13
C TRP A 20 9.49 6.10 4.22
N PRO A 21 10.76 6.39 3.90
CA PRO A 21 11.20 7.77 3.67
C PRO A 21 10.33 8.43 2.61
N ASP A 22 10.00 9.71 2.77
CA ASP A 22 9.11 10.40 1.83
C ASP A 22 9.70 10.48 0.43
N GLU A 23 11.02 10.65 0.32
CA GLU A 23 11.76 10.59 -0.94
C GLU A 23 11.55 9.24 -1.65
N LEU A 24 11.67 8.12 -0.92
CA LEU A 24 11.45 6.80 -1.49
C LEU A 24 9.99 6.61 -1.93
N LYS A 25 9.02 7.15 -1.18
CA LYS A 25 7.61 7.12 -1.60
C LYS A 25 7.39 7.92 -2.88
N ALA A 26 8.01 9.10 -3.00
CA ALA A 26 7.89 9.97 -4.16
C ALA A 26 8.44 9.28 -5.42
N GLN A 27 9.61 8.64 -5.31
CA GLN A 27 10.19 7.86 -6.41
C GLN A 27 9.27 6.73 -6.87
N ILE A 28 8.73 5.95 -5.93
CA ILE A 28 7.80 4.85 -6.23
C ILE A 28 6.51 5.36 -6.88
N ALA A 29 5.99 6.49 -6.40
CA ALA A 29 4.79 7.10 -6.96
C ALA A 29 5.05 7.62 -8.38
N ALA A 30 6.19 8.27 -8.63
CA ALA A 30 6.58 8.74 -9.95
C ALA A 30 6.71 7.57 -10.94
N GLU A 31 7.44 6.50 -10.59
CA GLU A 31 7.58 5.31 -11.44
C GLU A 31 6.22 4.65 -11.75
N SER A 32 5.31 4.63 -10.77
CA SER A 32 3.96 4.05 -10.96
C SER A 32 3.04 4.90 -11.83
N LEU A 33 3.34 6.19 -12.01
CA LEU A 33 2.55 7.12 -12.83
C LEU A 33 3.03 7.20 -14.29
N GLU A 34 4.16 6.56 -14.62
CA GLU A 34 4.64 6.45 -15.99
C GLU A 34 3.66 5.69 -16.89
N LEU A 35 3.56 6.10 -18.15
CA LEU A 35 2.68 5.45 -19.12
C LEU A 35 3.12 4.01 -19.34
N GLY A 36 2.19 3.06 -19.16
CA GLY A 36 2.46 1.62 -19.28
C GLY A 36 3.08 0.98 -18.03
N ALA A 37 3.22 1.71 -16.92
CA ALA A 37 3.69 1.14 -15.66
C ALA A 37 2.71 0.08 -15.12
N VAL A 38 3.25 -1.07 -14.71
CA VAL A 38 2.52 -2.11 -13.98
C VAL A 38 2.84 -1.97 -12.50
N VAL A 39 1.87 -1.49 -11.71
CA VAL A 39 2.03 -1.23 -10.27
C VAL A 39 2.58 -2.43 -9.50
N THR A 40 2.18 -3.65 -9.87
CA THR A 40 2.68 -4.87 -9.23
C THR A 40 4.17 -5.10 -9.47
N ASP A 41 4.69 -4.72 -10.64
CA ASP A 41 6.10 -4.87 -10.95
C ASP A 41 6.94 -3.80 -10.24
N VAL A 42 6.45 -2.56 -10.19
CA VAL A 42 7.05 -1.49 -9.38
C VAL A 42 7.09 -1.92 -7.91
N ALA A 43 5.98 -2.43 -7.38
CA ALA A 43 5.92 -2.95 -6.01
C ALA A 43 6.97 -4.04 -5.74
N ARG A 44 7.17 -4.99 -6.65
CA ARG A 44 8.20 -6.04 -6.53
C ARG A 44 9.62 -5.49 -6.51
N ARG A 45 9.93 -4.52 -7.38
CA ARG A 45 11.24 -3.85 -7.44
C ARG A 45 11.60 -3.19 -6.10
N HIS A 46 10.60 -2.60 -5.44
CA HIS A 46 10.78 -1.89 -4.15
C HIS A 46 10.55 -2.79 -2.92
N GLY A 47 10.40 -4.11 -3.11
CA GLY A 47 10.22 -5.07 -2.03
C GLY A 47 8.89 -4.94 -1.27
N CYS A 48 7.88 -4.32 -1.89
CA CYS A 48 6.52 -4.31 -1.38
C CYS A 48 5.94 -5.72 -1.50
N ARG A 49 5.76 -6.41 -0.37
CA ARG A 49 5.07 -7.70 -0.34
C ARG A 49 3.59 -7.51 0.05
N PRO A 50 2.67 -8.24 -0.60
CA PRO A 50 1.28 -8.25 -0.17
C PRO A 50 1.21 -8.70 1.30
N GLN A 51 0.39 -8.01 2.09
CA GLN A 51 0.26 -8.28 3.52
C GLN A 51 -0.36 -9.66 3.79
N HIS A 52 -1.21 -10.14 2.87
CA HIS A 52 -1.77 -11.48 2.87
C HIS A 52 -1.36 -12.14 1.55
N ALA A 53 -0.35 -13.02 1.60
CA ALA A 53 -0.07 -13.97 0.53
C ALA A 53 -0.69 -15.32 0.89
#